data_AF-A0A5B0R3D3-F1
#
_entry.id   AF-A0A5B0R3D3-F1
#
_cell.length_a   1.000
_cell.length_b   1.000
_cell.length_c   1.000
_cell.angle_alpha   90.00
_cell.angle_beta   90.00
_cell.angle_gamma   90.00
#
_symmetry.space_group_name_H-M   'P 1'
#
loop_
_entity.id
_entity.type
_entity.pdbx_description
1 polymer ?
#
loop_
_entity_poly.entity_id
_entity_poly.type
_entity_poly.pdbx_seq_one_letter_code
_entity_poly.pdbx_strand_id
1 'polypeptide(L)'
;MPRPYCVSHFTASIDSRRPYLTLDYPFSFRISTLDSLRDSDKPSHFLESVKYSFFFFFDRISLQKSKRGIIIIKMSSQRKVSVLFVCLGNICRSPMAEAVFTHLVELNELQDRFETIASAGTAAYHVGEQPDPRTVCVCNKFGVAVNSVAQQVESSHFNTFDYILAMDTSNLRNLREMQPPKCKAQVKLFGEFGDGDIIKDPYYGANDGFTHNFRQCVDYSVGLLKSLGFHTVKSIL
;
A
#
# COMPACT_ATOMS: atom_id res chain seq x y z
N MET A 1 -21.21 -19.83 -2.52
CA MET A 1 -21.92 -18.55 -2.30
C MET A 1 -20.98 -17.63 -1.53
N PRO A 2 -20.60 -16.46 -2.07
CA PRO A 2 -19.73 -15.53 -1.34
C PRO A 2 -20.51 -14.91 -0.18
N ARG A 3 -19.92 -14.87 1.02
CA ARG A 3 -20.51 -14.21 2.19
C ARG A 3 -20.53 -12.69 1.96
N PRO A 4 -21.57 -11.96 2.41
CA PRO A 4 -21.55 -10.51 2.41
C PRO A 4 -20.46 -10.05 3.38
N TYR A 5 -19.50 -9.29 2.86
CA TYR A 5 -18.36 -8.78 3.62
C TYR A 5 -18.85 -7.80 4.70
N CYS A 6 -18.42 -8.04 5.94
CA CYS A 6 -18.80 -7.26 7.09
C CYS A 6 -18.20 -5.85 6.99
N VAL A 7 -19.03 -4.86 6.68
CA VAL A 7 -18.69 -3.45 6.87
C VAL A 7 -18.77 -3.21 8.37
N SER A 8 -17.63 -3.06 9.05
CA SER A 8 -17.62 -2.57 10.43
C SER A 8 -18.10 -1.13 10.43
N HIS A 9 -19.37 -0.95 10.77
CA HIS A 9 -19.98 0.36 10.95
C HIS A 9 -19.63 0.83 12.36
N PHE A 10 -18.76 1.83 12.47
CA PHE A 10 -18.51 2.48 13.75
C PHE A 10 -19.50 3.63 13.92
N THR A 11 -20.24 3.61 15.02
CA THR A 11 -21.18 4.66 15.39
C THR A 11 -20.68 5.38 16.64
N ALA A 12 -20.15 6.58 16.48
CA ALA A 12 -19.98 7.48 17.61
C ALA A 12 -21.28 8.27 17.85
N SER A 13 -21.74 8.32 19.10
CA SER A 13 -22.88 9.16 19.52
C SER A 13 -22.38 10.27 20.42
N ILE A 14 -22.76 11.50 20.12
CA ILE A 14 -22.49 12.67 20.97
C ILE A 14 -23.76 12.94 21.78
N ASP A 15 -23.69 12.73 23.09
CA ASP A 15 -24.74 13.17 24.01
C ASP A 15 -24.45 14.62 24.43
N SER A 16 -25.40 15.52 24.19
CA SER A 16 -25.38 16.92 24.65
C SER A 16 -25.11 17.11 26.16
N ARG A 17 -25.22 16.05 26.97
CA ARG A 17 -24.95 16.06 28.42
C ARG A 17 -23.60 15.47 28.83
N ARG A 18 -22.81 14.91 27.91
CA ARG A 18 -21.50 14.29 28.20
C ARG A 18 -20.45 14.67 27.15
N PRO A 19 -19.35 15.36 27.52
CA PRO A 19 -18.37 15.88 26.56
C PRO A 19 -17.32 14.84 26.10
N TYR A 20 -17.75 13.59 25.90
CA TYR A 20 -16.87 12.49 25.54
C TYR A 20 -17.39 11.77 24.30
N LEU A 21 -16.48 11.48 23.36
CA LEU A 21 -16.78 10.64 22.21
C LEU A 21 -16.39 9.20 22.57
N THR A 22 -17.36 8.32 22.73
CA THR A 22 -17.13 6.89 22.97
C THR A 22 -17.13 6.15 21.63
N LEU A 23 -16.01 5.52 21.31
CA LEU A 23 -15.87 4.59 20.20
C LEU A 23 -15.96 3.15 20.77
N ASP A 24 -16.45 2.20 19.99
CA ASP A 24 -16.52 0.77 20.38
C ASP A 24 -15.14 0.06 20.37
N TYR A 25 -14.05 0.81 20.51
CA TYR A 25 -12.65 0.36 20.61
C TYR A 25 -11.97 1.11 21.77
N PRO A 26 -10.85 0.64 22.37
CA PRO A 26 -10.46 0.97 23.75
C PRO A 26 -9.97 2.40 24.00
N PHE A 27 -10.12 3.31 23.03
CA PHE A 27 -9.74 4.71 23.17
C PHE A 27 -10.96 5.61 23.36
N SER A 28 -11.01 6.29 24.50
CA SER A 28 -11.95 7.38 24.78
C SER A 28 -11.25 8.71 24.48
N PHE A 29 -11.76 9.50 23.53
CA PHE A 29 -11.22 10.82 23.22
C PHE A 29 -12.08 11.91 23.87
N ARG A 30 -11.42 12.81 24.61
CA ARG A 30 -12.05 14.00 25.18
C ARG A 30 -11.91 15.15 24.19
N ILE A 31 -13.03 15.60 23.62
CA ILE A 31 -13.03 16.79 22.75
C ILE A 31 -13.21 18.00 23.66
N SER A 32 -12.12 18.75 23.90
CA SER A 32 -12.07 19.89 24.82
C SER A 32 -12.79 21.15 24.32
N THR A 33 -13.28 21.17 23.08
CA THR A 33 -13.91 22.36 22.47
C THR A 33 -15.44 22.44 22.62
N LEU A 34 -16.09 21.54 23.35
CA LEU A 34 -17.55 21.52 23.49
C LEU A 34 -18.16 22.74 24.20
N ASP A 35 -17.42 23.43 25.07
CA ASP A 35 -17.93 24.65 25.72
C ASP A 35 -18.08 25.82 24.74
N SER A 36 -17.36 25.80 23.60
CA SER A 36 -17.46 26.83 22.56
C SER A 36 -18.61 26.60 21.56
N LEU A 37 -19.29 25.45 21.63
CA LEU A 37 -20.40 25.09 20.73
C LEU A 37 -21.77 25.53 21.24
N ARG A 38 -21.84 26.14 22.42
CA ARG A 38 -23.12 26.65 22.93
C ARG A 38 -23.64 27.86 22.12
N ASP A 39 -22.78 28.50 21.33
CA ASP A 39 -23.07 29.83 20.78
C ASP A 39 -22.68 30.04 19.30
N SER A 40 -22.44 28.99 18.52
CA SER A 40 -22.16 29.16 17.09
C SER A 40 -22.86 28.15 16.18
N ASP A 41 -23.84 28.65 15.43
CA ASP A 41 -24.59 27.96 14.36
C ASP A 41 -23.73 27.63 13.11
N LYS A 42 -22.41 27.48 13.25
CA LYS A 42 -21.50 27.25 12.11
C LYS A 42 -20.88 25.85 12.15
N PRO A 43 -21.49 24.86 11.46
CA PRO A 43 -20.97 23.48 11.37
C PRO A 43 -19.59 23.36 10.68
N SER A 44 -19.07 24.43 10.07
CA SER A 44 -17.77 24.47 9.39
C SER A 44 -16.59 24.36 10.35
N HIS A 45 -16.63 25.04 11.51
CA HIS A 45 -15.50 25.03 12.46
C HIS A 45 -15.38 23.71 13.22
N PHE A 46 -16.52 23.06 13.54
CA PHE A 46 -16.54 21.72 14.12
C PHE A 46 -15.92 20.67 13.19
N LEU A 47 -16.26 20.73 11.90
CA LEU A 47 -15.67 19.88 10.87
C LEU A 47 -14.16 20.07 10.76
N GLU A 48 -13.68 21.30 10.92
CA GLU A 48 -12.26 21.63 10.86
C GLU A 48 -11.49 21.04 12.05
N SER A 49 -12.01 21.20 13.28
CA SER A 49 -11.39 20.63 14.47
C SER A 49 -11.44 19.09 14.52
N VAL A 50 -12.55 18.48 14.09
CA VAL A 50 -12.67 17.01 14.03
C VAL A 50 -11.78 16.44 12.93
N LYS A 51 -11.67 17.12 11.78
CA LYS A 51 -10.65 16.78 10.78
C LYS A 51 -9.27 16.87 11.41
N TYR A 52 -8.87 18.00 12.00
CA TYR A 52 -7.53 18.16 12.58
C TYR A 52 -7.15 17.10 13.63
N SER A 53 -8.08 16.67 14.49
CA SER A 53 -7.80 15.63 15.50
C SER A 53 -7.81 14.20 14.96
N PHE A 54 -8.50 13.91 13.86
CA PHE A 54 -8.63 12.57 13.27
C PHE A 54 -7.94 12.39 11.92
N PHE A 55 -7.38 13.46 11.35
CA PHE A 55 -6.76 13.53 10.02
C PHE A 55 -5.66 12.48 9.87
N PHE A 56 -4.92 12.22 10.95
CA PHE A 56 -3.84 11.25 10.96
C PHE A 56 -4.29 9.79 10.83
N PHE A 57 -5.57 9.47 11.05
CA PHE A 57 -6.05 8.09 11.02
C PHE A 57 -7.09 7.81 9.93
N PHE A 58 -7.84 8.82 9.47
CA PHE A 58 -8.99 8.59 8.58
C PHE A 58 -9.11 9.63 7.46
N ASP A 59 -8.97 9.17 6.21
CA ASP A 59 -9.04 10.02 5.01
C ASP A 59 -10.46 10.48 4.65
N ARG A 60 -11.50 9.83 5.17
CA ARG A 60 -12.90 10.15 4.82
C ARG A 60 -13.81 10.15 6.05
N ILE A 61 -14.12 11.35 6.53
CA ILE A 61 -15.12 11.60 7.56
C ILE A 61 -16.40 12.08 6.87
N SER A 62 -17.48 11.30 6.93
CA SER A 62 -18.81 11.77 6.52
C SER A 62 -19.69 11.99 7.75
N LEU A 63 -20.28 13.19 7.85
CA LEU A 63 -21.25 13.53 8.89
C LEU A 63 -22.67 13.34 8.36
N GLN A 64 -23.52 12.65 9.12
CA GLN A 64 -24.97 12.71 8.91
C GLN A 64 -25.65 13.33 10.14
N LYS A 65 -26.52 14.32 9.88
CA LYS A 65 -27.36 14.94 10.92
C LYS A 65 -28.60 14.06 11.10
N SER A 66 -28.71 13.41 12.26
CA SER A 66 -29.92 12.69 12.65
C SER A 66 -31.03 13.67 13.03
N LYS A 67 -32.30 13.27 12.86
CA LYS A 67 -33.49 14.05 13.26
C LYS A 67 -33.51 14.45 14.75
N ARG A 68 -32.64 13.87 15.58
CA ARG A 68 -32.47 14.14 17.01
C ARG A 68 -31.26 15.04 17.36
N GLY A 69 -30.59 15.65 16.38
CA GLY A 69 -29.41 16.49 16.64
C GLY A 69 -28.09 15.73 16.86
N ILE A 70 -28.10 14.40 16.71
CA ILE A 70 -26.90 13.56 16.80
C ILE A 70 -26.14 13.63 15.47
N ILE A 71 -24.84 13.93 15.55
CA ILE A 71 -23.90 13.86 14.43
C ILE A 71 -23.32 12.45 14.40
N ILE A 72 -23.61 11.68 13.35
CA ILE A 72 -23.00 10.37 13.13
C ILE A 72 -21.73 10.57 12.31
N ILE A 73 -20.58 10.23 12.91
CA ILE A 73 -19.29 10.15 12.21
C ILE A 73 -19.17 8.73 11.67
N LYS A 74 -19.32 8.55 10.34
CA LYS A 74 -18.96 7.27 9.70
C LYS A 74 -17.48 7.30 9.35
N MET A 75 -16.74 6.37 9.95
CA MET A 75 -15.32 6.14 9.70
C MET A 75 -15.20 4.82 8.93
N SER A 76 -14.74 4.86 7.68
CA SER A 76 -14.44 3.65 6.94
C SER A 76 -12.96 3.33 7.10
N SER A 77 -12.65 2.15 7.66
CA SER A 77 -11.32 1.56 7.52
C SER A 77 -11.04 1.40 6.02
N GLN A 78 -10.02 2.09 5.51
CA GLN A 78 -9.58 1.89 4.13
C GLN A 78 -9.00 0.47 4.02
N ARG A 79 -9.40 -0.27 2.99
CA ARG A 79 -8.81 -1.58 2.74
C ARG A 79 -7.34 -1.38 2.41
N LYS A 80 -6.47 -2.00 3.20
CA LYS A 80 -5.03 -2.04 2.93
C LYS A 80 -4.76 -2.79 1.64
N VAL A 81 -3.68 -2.39 0.96
CA VAL A 81 -3.27 -2.96 -0.33
C VAL A 81 -2.16 -3.99 -0.12
N SER A 82 -2.23 -5.10 -0.83
CA SER A 82 -1.15 -6.08 -0.91
C SER A 82 -0.54 -6.12 -2.32
N VAL A 83 0.80 -6.01 -2.41
CA VAL A 83 1.55 -5.98 -3.68
C VAL A 83 2.62 -7.08 -3.70
N LEU A 84 2.69 -7.83 -4.81
CA LEU A 84 3.71 -8.84 -5.08
C LEU A 84 4.50 -8.50 -6.34
N PHE A 85 5.81 -8.35 -6.22
CA PHE A 85 6.72 -8.13 -7.34
C PHE A 85 7.29 -9.45 -7.87
N VAL A 86 7.27 -9.68 -9.18
CA VAL A 86 7.61 -10.99 -9.76
C VAL A 86 8.59 -10.90 -10.91
N CYS A 87 9.71 -11.62 -10.78
CA CYS A 87 10.65 -11.88 -11.88
C CYS A 87 10.81 -13.39 -12.13
N LEU A 88 11.85 -13.83 -12.86
CA LEU A 88 12.07 -15.25 -13.13
C LEU A 88 12.55 -16.02 -11.87
N GLY A 89 13.66 -15.58 -11.30
CA GLY A 89 14.40 -16.31 -10.26
C GLY A 89 14.29 -15.75 -8.84
N ASN A 90 13.66 -14.59 -8.66
CA ASN A 90 13.52 -13.90 -7.36
C ASN A 90 14.81 -13.56 -6.61
N ILE A 91 15.92 -13.31 -7.33
CA ILE A 91 17.19 -12.87 -6.72
C ILE A 91 17.65 -11.49 -7.19
N CYS A 92 17.32 -11.07 -8.42
CA CYS A 92 17.80 -9.79 -8.96
C CYS A 92 16.73 -8.68 -8.90
N ARG A 93 15.76 -8.72 -9.82
CA ARG A 93 14.83 -7.62 -10.11
C ARG A 93 13.68 -7.48 -9.11
N SER A 94 12.98 -8.57 -8.80
CA SER A 94 11.84 -8.50 -7.89
C SER A 94 12.19 -8.21 -6.43
N PRO A 95 13.31 -8.71 -5.85
CA PRO A 95 13.77 -8.24 -4.54
C PRO A 95 14.14 -6.76 -4.51
N MET A 96 14.72 -6.25 -5.60
CA MET A 96 15.01 -4.81 -5.75
C MET A 96 13.72 -3.99 -5.73
N ALA A 97 12.71 -4.40 -6.50
CA ALA A 97 11.42 -3.72 -6.53
C ALA A 97 10.70 -3.74 -5.17
N GLU A 98 10.71 -4.88 -4.47
CA GLU A 98 10.17 -5.02 -3.11
C GLU A 98 10.86 -4.06 -2.12
N ALA A 99 12.19 -4.03 -2.13
CA ALA A 99 12.96 -3.19 -1.23
C ALA A 99 12.74 -1.70 -1.50
N VAL A 100 12.78 -1.30 -2.78
CA VAL A 100 12.53 0.09 -3.20
C VAL A 100 11.12 0.54 -2.85
N PHE A 101 10.11 -0.28 -3.15
CA PHE A 101 8.72 0.07 -2.87
C PHE A 101 8.45 0.17 -1.36
N THR A 102 8.94 -0.80 -0.59
CA THR A 102 8.85 -0.77 0.89
C THR A 102 9.49 0.48 1.46
N HIS A 103 10.70 0.82 1.00
CA HIS A 103 11.40 2.02 1.46
C HIS A 103 10.63 3.30 1.12
N LEU A 104 10.04 3.42 -0.08
CA LEU A 104 9.21 4.58 -0.44
C LEU A 104 7.93 4.68 0.41
N VAL A 105 7.30 3.54 0.70
CA VAL A 105 6.14 3.47 1.60
C VAL A 105 6.52 3.96 3.00
N GLU A 106 7.68 3.55 3.52
CA GLU A 106 8.17 3.99 4.82
C GLU A 106 8.53 5.47 4.85
N LEU A 107 9.26 5.93 3.84
CA LEU A 107 9.74 7.31 3.72
C LEU A 107 8.56 8.31 3.66
N ASN A 108 7.45 7.89 3.06
CA ASN A 108 6.23 8.68 2.93
C ASN A 108 5.17 8.36 4.01
N GLU A 109 5.53 7.59 5.04
CA GLU A 109 4.65 7.32 6.20
C GLU A 109 3.32 6.62 5.81
N LEU A 110 3.38 5.70 4.84
CA LEU A 110 2.23 4.98 4.28
C LEU A 110 2.12 3.53 4.75
N GLN A 111 2.90 3.09 5.74
CA GLN A 111 2.98 1.68 6.14
C GLN A 111 1.62 1.11 6.59
N ASP A 112 0.76 1.95 7.15
CA ASP A 112 -0.59 1.57 7.59
C ASP A 112 -1.57 1.32 6.42
N ARG A 113 -1.21 1.75 5.20
CA ARG A 113 -2.01 1.58 3.97
C ARG A 113 -1.69 0.28 3.23
N PHE A 114 -0.62 -0.41 3.59
CA PHE A 114 -0.21 -1.67 2.97
C PHE A 114 -0.31 -2.83 3.96
N GLU A 115 -0.89 -3.95 3.52
CA GLU A 115 -0.97 -5.16 4.35
C GLU A 115 0.24 -6.06 4.11
N THR A 116 0.69 -6.16 2.86
CA THR A 116 1.83 -7.00 2.51
C THR A 116 2.52 -6.45 1.27
N ILE A 117 3.84 -6.30 1.35
CA ILE A 117 4.71 -6.01 0.22
C ILE A 117 5.71 -7.17 0.18
N ALA A 118 5.79 -7.87 -0.95
CA ALA A 118 6.64 -9.04 -1.09
C ALA A 118 7.18 -9.18 -2.52
N SER A 119 8.14 -10.09 -2.70
CA SER A 119 8.55 -10.56 -4.03
C SER A 119 8.57 -12.08 -4.17
N ALA A 120 8.47 -12.55 -5.41
CA ALA A 120 8.53 -13.96 -5.78
C ALA A 120 9.11 -14.15 -7.20
N GLY A 121 9.29 -15.42 -7.59
CA GLY A 121 9.78 -15.85 -8.90
C GLY A 121 8.82 -16.79 -9.60
N THR A 122 8.71 -16.72 -10.93
CA THR A 122 7.84 -17.65 -11.70
C THR A 122 8.42 -19.06 -11.74
N ALA A 123 9.74 -19.18 -11.93
CA ALA A 123 10.42 -20.48 -11.97
C ALA A 123 11.08 -20.81 -10.63
N ALA A 124 11.56 -19.78 -9.92
CA ALA A 124 12.16 -19.88 -8.60
C ALA A 124 13.29 -20.93 -8.48
N TYR A 125 14.23 -20.92 -9.43
CA TYR A 125 15.43 -21.76 -9.35
C TYR A 125 16.26 -21.56 -8.08
N HIS A 126 16.01 -20.47 -7.35
CA HIS A 126 16.80 -20.01 -6.21
C HIS A 126 16.00 -20.03 -4.90
N VAL A 127 14.92 -20.82 -4.76
CA VAL A 127 14.13 -20.82 -3.50
C VAL A 127 15.04 -21.01 -2.27
N GLY A 128 14.91 -20.11 -1.29
CA GLY A 128 15.69 -20.09 -0.06
C GLY A 128 17.00 -19.30 -0.14
N GLU A 129 17.42 -18.86 -1.33
CA GLU A 129 18.63 -18.06 -1.51
C GLU A 129 18.39 -16.58 -1.17
N GLN A 130 19.49 -15.90 -0.87
CA GLN A 130 19.52 -14.46 -0.67
C GLN A 130 19.54 -13.70 -2.01
N PRO A 131 19.18 -12.41 -2.04
CA PRO A 131 19.21 -11.61 -3.25
C PRO A 131 20.63 -11.51 -3.81
N ASP A 132 20.74 -11.31 -5.13
CA ASP A 132 22.03 -11.18 -5.81
C ASP A 132 22.86 -10.06 -5.15
N PRO A 133 24.14 -10.30 -4.81
CA PRO A 133 24.99 -9.31 -4.15
C PRO A 133 25.09 -7.97 -4.92
N ARG A 134 24.93 -7.97 -6.24
CA ARG A 134 24.92 -6.75 -7.07
C ARG A 134 23.64 -5.95 -6.85
N THR A 135 22.48 -6.61 -6.71
CA THR A 135 21.23 -5.96 -6.28
C THR A 135 21.41 -5.32 -4.92
N VAL A 136 21.92 -6.08 -3.93
CA VAL A 136 22.16 -5.59 -2.57
C VAL A 136 23.12 -4.40 -2.58
N CYS A 137 24.22 -4.50 -3.33
CA CYS A 137 25.21 -3.43 -3.47
C CYS A 137 24.59 -2.14 -4.03
N VAL A 138 23.80 -2.23 -5.10
CA VAL A 138 23.15 -1.05 -5.70
C VAL A 138 22.14 -0.44 -4.74
N CYS A 139 21.25 -1.22 -4.14
CA CYS A 139 20.27 -0.69 -3.19
C CYS A 139 20.93 -0.02 -1.98
N ASN A 140 21.98 -0.63 -1.42
CA ASN A 140 22.72 -0.07 -0.29
C ASN A 140 23.39 1.27 -0.61
N LYS A 141 23.83 1.51 -1.87
CA LYS A 141 24.37 2.82 -2.29
C LYS A 141 23.35 3.96 -2.15
N PHE A 142 22.06 3.64 -2.19
CA PHE A 142 20.95 4.59 -2.03
C PHE A 142 20.26 4.46 -0.67
N GLY A 143 20.85 3.75 0.30
CA GLY A 143 20.28 3.58 1.64
C GLY A 143 19.06 2.67 1.71
N VAL A 144 18.81 1.87 0.67
CA VAL A 144 17.68 0.93 0.61
C VAL A 144 18.16 -0.46 1.04
N ALA A 145 17.68 -0.93 2.19
CA ALA A 145 17.99 -2.27 2.67
C ALA A 145 17.20 -3.33 1.88
N VAL A 146 17.87 -4.41 1.47
CA VAL A 146 17.24 -5.53 0.76
C VAL A 146 17.26 -6.77 1.66
N ASN A 147 16.09 -7.09 2.22
CA ASN A 147 15.89 -8.25 3.09
C ASN A 147 14.78 -9.11 2.49
N SER A 148 15.13 -9.97 1.53
CA SER A 148 14.18 -10.85 0.86
C SER A 148 14.79 -12.25 0.76
N VAL A 149 13.96 -13.28 0.81
CA VAL A 149 14.39 -14.67 0.59
C VAL A 149 13.63 -15.18 -0.61
N ALA A 150 14.38 -15.71 -1.58
CA ALA A 150 13.80 -16.14 -2.83
C ALA A 150 12.72 -17.21 -2.61
N GLN A 151 11.58 -17.03 -3.25
CA GLN A 151 10.41 -17.91 -3.17
C GLN A 151 9.69 -18.00 -4.51
N GLN A 152 8.88 -19.04 -4.68
CA GLN A 152 8.09 -19.24 -5.90
C GLN A 152 6.71 -18.60 -5.79
N VAL A 153 6.19 -18.12 -6.92
CA VAL A 153 4.78 -17.74 -7.01
C VAL A 153 3.91 -18.98 -6.85
N GLU A 154 2.94 -18.92 -5.95
CA GLU A 154 1.93 -19.94 -5.74
C GLU A 154 0.54 -19.48 -6.22
N SER A 155 -0.34 -20.43 -6.52
CA SER A 155 -1.74 -20.14 -6.88
C SER A 155 -2.50 -19.38 -5.79
N SER A 156 -2.11 -19.55 -4.52
CA SER A 156 -2.66 -18.83 -3.36
C SER A 156 -2.43 -17.33 -3.45
N HIS A 157 -1.28 -16.89 -4.00
CA HIS A 157 -0.91 -15.48 -4.09
C HIS A 157 -1.91 -14.65 -4.90
N PHE A 158 -2.53 -15.22 -5.93
CA PHE A 158 -3.55 -14.54 -6.74
C PHE A 158 -4.82 -14.17 -5.95
N ASN A 159 -5.05 -14.81 -4.80
CA ASN A 159 -6.15 -14.51 -3.89
C ASN A 159 -5.72 -13.65 -2.69
N THR A 160 -4.42 -13.59 -2.39
CA THR A 160 -3.86 -12.83 -1.27
C THR A 160 -3.45 -11.43 -1.67
N PHE A 161 -2.85 -11.25 -2.85
CA PHE A 161 -2.35 -9.96 -3.33
C PHE A 161 -3.37 -9.25 -4.21
N ASP A 162 -3.46 -7.92 -4.10
CA ASP A 162 -4.32 -7.10 -4.96
C ASP A 162 -3.62 -6.78 -6.29
N TYR A 163 -2.29 -6.65 -6.26
CA TYR A 163 -1.45 -6.44 -7.44
C TYR A 163 -0.33 -7.48 -7.50
N ILE A 164 -0.16 -8.09 -8.67
CA ILE A 164 0.99 -8.94 -8.99
C ILE A 164 1.69 -8.32 -10.20
N LEU A 165 2.91 -7.84 -9.99
CA LEU A 165 3.61 -6.95 -10.91
C LEU A 165 4.81 -7.66 -11.54
N ALA A 166 4.70 -7.93 -12.83
CA ALA A 166 5.71 -8.61 -13.63
C ALA A 166 6.82 -7.64 -14.07
N MET A 167 8.08 -8.07 -13.98
CA MET A 167 9.22 -7.25 -14.43
C MET A 167 9.33 -7.17 -15.96
N ASP A 168 8.98 -8.25 -16.67
CA ASP A 168 9.01 -8.32 -18.13
C ASP A 168 7.81 -9.09 -18.70
N THR A 169 7.72 -9.10 -20.04
CA THR A 169 6.61 -9.75 -20.77
C THR A 169 6.59 -11.27 -20.63
N SER A 170 7.75 -11.91 -20.42
CA SER A 170 7.84 -13.35 -20.18
C SER A 170 7.28 -13.70 -18.82
N ASN A 171 7.63 -12.93 -17.78
CA ASN A 171 7.05 -13.06 -16.45
C ASN A 171 5.54 -12.83 -16.47
N LEU A 172 5.07 -11.81 -17.19
CA LEU A 172 3.64 -11.53 -17.33
C LEU A 172 2.89 -12.70 -17.98
N ARG A 173 3.44 -13.28 -19.05
CA ARG A 173 2.85 -14.45 -19.72
C ARG A 173 2.74 -15.64 -18.75
N ASN A 174 3.84 -15.99 -18.08
CA ASN A 174 3.87 -17.10 -17.13
C ASN A 174 2.87 -16.89 -15.98
N LEU A 175 2.77 -15.67 -15.45
CA LEU A 175 1.80 -15.34 -14.40
C LEU A 175 0.35 -15.50 -14.87
N ARG A 176 0.04 -15.11 -16.12
CA ARG A 176 -1.30 -15.28 -16.69
C ARG A 176 -1.64 -16.75 -16.91
N GLU A 177 -0.67 -17.58 -17.27
CA GLU A 177 -0.84 -19.04 -17.36
C GLU A 177 -1.10 -19.68 -15.99
N MET A 178 -0.48 -19.15 -14.93
CA MET A 178 -0.70 -19.59 -13.55
C MET A 178 -1.98 -19.04 -12.90
N GLN A 179 -2.57 -17.98 -13.49
CA GLN A 179 -3.67 -17.22 -12.88
C GLN A 179 -4.97 -18.04 -12.83
N PRO A 180 -5.55 -18.26 -11.63
CA PRO A 180 -6.85 -18.91 -11.52
C PRO A 180 -7.99 -18.05 -12.10
N PRO A 181 -9.03 -18.64 -12.70
CA PRO A 181 -10.11 -17.91 -13.40
C PRO A 181 -10.97 -17.00 -12.50
N LYS A 182 -10.90 -17.16 -11.17
CA LYS A 182 -11.63 -16.35 -10.19
C LYS A 182 -10.70 -15.94 -9.06
N CYS A 183 -9.82 -14.99 -9.34
CA CYS A 183 -8.90 -14.42 -8.36
C CYS A 183 -9.08 -12.90 -8.24
N LYS A 184 -8.57 -12.31 -7.16
CA LYS A 184 -8.68 -10.86 -6.94
C LYS A 184 -7.53 -10.07 -7.57
N ALA A 185 -6.38 -10.71 -7.77
CA ALA A 185 -5.16 -10.06 -8.19
C ALA A 185 -5.26 -9.44 -9.59
N GLN A 186 -4.82 -8.19 -9.70
CA GLN A 186 -4.53 -7.55 -10.98
C GLN A 186 -3.10 -7.89 -11.40
N VAL A 187 -2.97 -8.68 -12.47
CA VAL A 187 -1.67 -9.08 -13.03
C VAL A 187 -1.28 -8.11 -14.14
N LYS A 188 -0.22 -7.32 -13.92
CA LYS A 188 0.21 -6.21 -14.79
C LYS A 188 1.73 -6.20 -14.98
N LEU A 189 2.22 -5.53 -16.01
CA LEU A 189 3.64 -5.16 -16.08
C LEU A 189 3.91 -4.05 -15.07
N PHE A 190 5.05 -4.11 -14.37
CA PHE A 190 5.41 -3.05 -13.44
C PHE A 190 5.65 -1.71 -14.17
N GLY A 191 6.19 -1.77 -15.40
CA GLY A 191 6.37 -0.62 -16.27
C GLY A 191 5.10 0.16 -16.60
N GLU A 192 3.91 -0.44 -16.47
CA GLU A 192 2.63 0.28 -16.67
C GLU A 192 2.43 1.44 -15.68
N PHE A 193 3.19 1.45 -14.58
CA PHE A 193 3.19 2.54 -13.60
C PHE A 193 4.26 3.60 -13.87
N GLY A 194 5.01 3.50 -14.96
CA GLY A 194 6.00 4.49 -15.38
C GLY A 194 5.85 4.86 -16.85
N ASP A 195 6.88 4.59 -17.63
CA ASP A 195 6.96 4.85 -19.07
C ASP A 195 6.39 3.71 -19.94
N GLY A 196 5.98 2.60 -19.34
CA GLY A 196 5.49 1.40 -20.03
C GLY A 196 6.56 0.36 -20.34
N ASP A 197 7.85 0.64 -20.11
CA ASP A 197 8.95 -0.24 -20.48
C ASP A 197 9.19 -1.36 -19.45
N ILE A 198 9.73 -2.49 -19.96
CA ILE A 198 10.11 -3.62 -19.12
C ILE A 198 11.37 -3.34 -18.29
N ILE A 199 11.48 -4.00 -17.14
CA ILE A 199 12.73 -4.06 -16.36
C ILE A 199 13.54 -5.26 -16.86
N LYS A 200 14.53 -4.96 -17.72
CA LYS A 200 15.37 -5.96 -18.40
C LYS A 200 16.18 -6.78 -17.40
N ASP A 201 16.38 -8.05 -17.71
CA ASP A 201 17.18 -8.93 -16.85
C ASP A 201 18.65 -8.50 -16.83
N PRO A 202 19.20 -8.08 -15.66
CA PRO A 202 20.58 -7.61 -15.59
C PRO A 202 21.57 -8.75 -15.35
N TYR A 203 21.12 -10.01 -15.22
CA TYR A 203 21.94 -11.11 -14.68
C TYR A 203 23.26 -11.34 -15.44
N TYR A 204 23.21 -11.29 -16.77
CA TYR A 204 24.37 -11.43 -17.66
C TYR A 204 25.03 -10.09 -18.03
N GLY A 205 24.53 -8.97 -17.49
CA GLY A 205 25.04 -7.63 -17.76
C GLY A 205 26.05 -7.15 -16.71
N ALA A 206 26.69 -6.02 -17.02
CA ALA A 206 27.52 -5.28 -16.06
C ALA A 206 26.67 -4.52 -15.02
N ASN A 207 27.31 -3.96 -13.99
CA ASN A 207 26.66 -3.25 -12.88
C ASN A 207 25.75 -2.08 -13.31
N ASP A 208 25.98 -1.52 -14.50
CA ASP A 208 25.17 -0.43 -15.06
C ASP A 208 23.71 -0.86 -15.23
N GLY A 209 23.47 -2.14 -15.57
CA GLY A 209 22.12 -2.70 -15.68
C GLY A 209 21.37 -2.75 -14.35
N PHE A 210 22.05 -3.07 -13.25
CA PHE A 210 21.44 -3.06 -11.91
C PHE A 210 21.09 -1.64 -11.47
N THR A 211 21.96 -0.66 -11.76
CA THR A 211 21.69 0.75 -11.43
C THR A 211 20.55 1.31 -12.26
N HIS A 212 20.46 0.95 -13.55
CA HIS A 212 19.34 1.32 -14.41
C HIS A 212 18.01 0.73 -13.90
N ASN A 213 18.00 -0.58 -13.60
CA ASN A 213 16.82 -1.24 -13.04
C ASN A 213 16.39 -0.63 -11.70
N PHE A 214 17.33 -0.21 -10.86
CA PHE A 214 17.02 0.48 -9.61
C PHE A 214 16.25 1.77 -9.87
N ARG A 215 16.69 2.60 -10.84
CA ARG A 215 15.98 3.83 -11.21
C ARG A 215 14.57 3.54 -11.74
N GLN A 216 14.42 2.54 -12.62
CA GLN A 216 13.10 2.10 -13.08
C GLN A 216 12.21 1.65 -11.90
N CYS A 217 12.75 0.87 -10.96
CA CYS A 217 12.01 0.46 -9.76
C CYS A 217 11.56 1.65 -8.92
N VAL A 218 12.37 2.70 -8.78
CA VAL A 218 11.99 3.94 -8.07
C VAL A 218 10.85 4.65 -8.80
N ASP A 219 11.03 4.92 -10.09
CA ASP A 219 10.06 5.67 -10.90
C ASP A 219 8.70 4.94 -10.94
N TYR A 220 8.72 3.63 -11.18
CA TYR A 220 7.50 2.83 -11.28
C TYR A 220 6.83 2.66 -9.92
N SER A 221 7.60 2.62 -8.82
CA SER A 221 7.06 2.61 -7.47
C SER A 221 6.32 3.90 -7.14
N VAL A 222 6.89 5.06 -7.52
CA VAL A 222 6.23 6.36 -7.35
C VAL A 222 4.94 6.43 -8.16
N GLY A 223 4.96 5.97 -9.41
CA GLY A 223 3.75 5.94 -10.23
C GLY A 223 2.71 4.93 -9.72
N LEU A 224 3.12 3.81 -9.11
CA LEU A 224 2.21 2.89 -8.45
C LEU A 224 1.52 3.57 -7.25
N LEU A 225 2.28 4.23 -6.37
CA LEU A 225 1.73 5.01 -5.26
C LEU A 225 0.72 6.07 -5.76
N LYS A 226 1.07 6.78 -6.83
CA LYS A 226 0.18 7.76 -7.48
C LYS A 226 -1.11 7.14 -8.00
N SER A 227 -1.03 5.97 -8.64
CA SER A 227 -2.21 5.24 -9.14
C SER A 227 -3.14 4.80 -8.01
N LEU A 228 -2.61 4.58 -6.81
CA LEU A 228 -3.36 4.27 -5.60
C LEU A 228 -3.92 5.52 -4.89
N GLY A 229 -3.63 6.72 -5.40
CA GLY A 229 -4.09 8.00 -4.87
C GLY A 229 -3.14 8.68 -3.87
N PHE A 230 -1.95 8.10 -3.65
CA PHE A 230 -0.95 8.67 -2.75
C PHE A 230 -0.03 9.64 -3.50
N HIS A 231 0.31 10.74 -2.85
CA HIS A 231 1.25 11.72 -3.40
C HIS A 231 2.57 11.58 -2.66
N THR A 232 3.62 11.23 -3.40
CA THR A 232 4.98 11.10 -2.86
C THR A 232 5.58 12.49 -2.66
N VAL A 233 5.99 12.80 -1.44
CA VAL A 233 6.64 14.08 -1.08
C VAL A 233 8.16 13.89 -0.92
N LYS A 234 8.59 12.67 -0.58
CA LYS A 234 10.00 12.31 -0.39
C LYS A 234 10.41 11.21 -1.38
N SER A 235 11.52 11.42 -2.08
CA SER A 235 12.09 10.52 -3.11
C SER A 235 13.42 9.92 -2.64
N ILE A 236 13.79 8.76 -3.20
CA ILE A 236 15.09 8.09 -3.00
C ILE A 236 16.19 8.73 -3.85
N LEU A 237 15.83 9.20 -5.06
CA LEU A 237 16.71 9.87 -6.02
C LEU A 237 16.54 11.38 -5.96
#